data_AF-A0A932LHK8-F1
#
_entry.id   AF-A0A932LHK8-F1
#
_cell.length_a   1.000
_cell.length_b   1.000
_cell.length_c   1.000
_cell.angle_alpha   90.00
_cell.angle_beta   90.00
_cell.angle_gamma   90.00
#
_symmetry.space_group_name_H-M   'P 1'
#
loop_
_entity.id
_entity.type
_entity.pdbx_description
1 polymer ?
#
loop_
_entity_poly.entity_id
_entity_poly.type
_entity_poly.pdbx_seq_one_letter_code
_entity_poly.pdbx_strand_id
1 'polypeptide(L)' 'AGPRGSQNLILAAKARALLDGRTAPTIEDVRGVALSVLRHRIIVNHRAVGDNVKPDDVIQQLLKQVAA' A
#
# COMPACT_ATOMS: atom_id res chain seq x y z
N ALA A 1 -5.51 7.99 3.43
CA ALA A 1 -5.61 8.13 1.96
C ALA A 1 -7.09 8.12 1.56
N GLY A 2 -7.54 9.07 0.74
CA GLY A 2 -8.94 9.14 0.29
C GLY A 2 -9.31 8.03 -0.72
N PRO A 3 -10.48 8.12 -1.38
CA PRO A 3 -11.01 7.06 -2.25
C PRO A 3 -10.11 6.70 -3.44
N ARG A 4 -9.23 7.61 -3.86
CA ARG A 4 -8.22 7.36 -4.91
C ARG A 4 -7.14 6.36 -4.48
N GLY A 5 -6.90 6.21 -3.17
CA GLY A 5 -5.92 5.24 -2.66
C GLY A 5 -6.37 3.80 -2.94
N SER A 6 -7.58 3.44 -2.50
CA SER A 6 -8.14 2.10 -2.70
C SER A 6 -8.35 1.77 -4.18
N GLN A 7 -8.84 2.71 -4.99
CA GLN A 7 -8.97 2.52 -6.44
C GLN A 7 -7.64 2.15 -7.11
N ASN A 8 -6.57 2.87 -6.78
CA ASN A 8 -5.25 2.61 -7.35
C ASN A 8 -4.58 1.35 -6.81
N LEU A 9 -4.87 0.94 -5.57
CA LEU A 9 -4.42 -0.36 -5.05
C LEU A 9 -4.97 -1.51 -5.90
N ILE A 10 -6.27 -1.49 -6.20
CA ILE A 10 -6.89 -2.53 -7.02
C ILE A 10 -6.38 -2.50 -8.46
N LEU A 11 -6.24 -1.31 -9.05
CA LEU A 11 -5.71 -1.18 -10.42
C LEU A 11 -4.27 -1.70 -10.53
N ALA A 12 -3.40 -1.31 -9.59
CA ALA A 12 -2.01 -1.77 -9.57
C ALA A 12 -1.89 -3.27 -9.28
N ALA A 13 -2.73 -3.82 -8.40
CA ALA A 13 -2.75 -5.27 -8.14
C ALA A 13 -3.15 -6.08 -9.38
N LYS A 14 -4.16 -5.62 -10.13
CA LYS A 14 -4.54 -6.23 -11.42
C LYS A 14 -3.42 -6.17 -12.44
N ALA A 15 -2.77 -5.01 -12.56
CA ALA A 15 -1.64 -4.86 -13.47
C ALA A 15 -0.49 -5.82 -13.12
N ARG A 16 -0.16 -5.94 -11.83
CA ARG A 16 0.86 -6.87 -11.35
C ARG A 16 0.50 -8.33 -11.65
N ALA A 17 -0.74 -8.74 -11.39
CA ALA A 17 -1.20 -10.08 -11.71
C ALA A 17 -1.10 -10.40 -13.21
N LEU A 18 -1.48 -9.45 -14.07
CA LEU A 18 -1.37 -9.59 -15.52
C LEU A 18 0.09 -9.70 -15.99
N LEU A 19 1.00 -8.93 -15.40
CA LEU A 19 2.44 -9.04 -15.69
C LEU A 19 3.01 -10.40 -15.29
N ASP A 20 2.44 -11.03 -14.27
CA ASP A 20 2.77 -12.39 -13.83
C ASP A 20 2.00 -13.49 -14.63
N GLY A 21 1.27 -13.12 -15.68
CA GLY A 21 0.50 -14.07 -16.51
C GLY A 21 -0.78 -14.60 -15.86
N ARG A 22 -1.22 -14.03 -14.74
CA ARG A 22 -2.45 -14.40 -14.02
C ARG A 22 -3.59 -13.46 -14.40
N THR A 23 -4.79 -14.02 -14.54
CA THR A 23 -6.00 -13.25 -14.91
C THR A 23 -6.75 -12.67 -13.71
N ALA A 24 -6.38 -13.07 -12.49
CA ALA A 24 -6.99 -12.60 -11.25
C ALA A 24 -5.90 -12.18 -10.25
N PRO A 25 -6.04 -11.00 -9.61
CA PRO A 25 -5.14 -10.58 -8.56
C PRO A 25 -5.39 -11.33 -7.25
N THR A 26 -4.32 -11.56 -6.49
CA THR A 26 -4.37 -12.12 -5.14
C THR A 26 -4.14 -11.02 -4.09
N ILE A 27 -4.18 -11.40 -2.81
CA ILE A 27 -3.91 -10.47 -1.71
C ILE A 27 -2.44 -10.04 -1.72
N GLU A 28 -1.54 -10.93 -2.11
CA GLU A 28 -0.11 -10.67 -2.28
C GLU A 28 0.15 -9.60 -3.34
N ASP A 29 -0.67 -9.53 -4.39
CA ASP A 29 -0.60 -8.48 -5.39
C ASP A 29 -0.89 -7.11 -4.78
N VAL A 30 -1.99 -7.01 -4.02
CA VAL A 30 -2.39 -5.80 -3.30
C VAL A 30 -1.31 -5.39 -2.30
N ARG A 31 -0.78 -6.34 -1.52
CA ARG A 31 0.27 -6.07 -0.53
C ARG A 31 1.55 -5.56 -1.19
N GLY A 32 1.99 -6.15 -2.30
CA GLY A 32 3.26 -5.74 -2.91
C GLY A 32 3.19 -4.43 -3.71
N VAL A 33 2.00 -3.94 -4.06
CA VAL A 33 1.85 -2.58 -4.65
C VAL A 33 1.58 -1.49 -3.60
N ALA A 34 1.37 -1.87 -2.34
CA ALA A 34 0.90 -0.95 -1.29
C ALA A 34 1.85 0.24 -1.06
N LEU A 35 3.16 0.01 -0.97
CA LEU A 35 4.14 1.09 -0.78
C LEU A 35 4.11 2.06 -1.96
N SER A 36 4.18 1.56 -3.19
CA SER A 36 4.15 2.37 -4.42
C SER A 36 2.90 3.24 -4.52
N VAL A 37 1.74 2.73 -4.10
CA VAL A 37 0.47 3.46 -4.17
C VAL A 37 0.31 4.44 -3.01
N LEU A 38 0.70 4.07 -1.79
CA LEU A 38 0.32 4.78 -0.57
C LEU A 38 1.38 5.72 0.00
N ARG A 39 2.68 5.52 -0.27
CA ARG A 39 3.77 6.24 0.43
C ARG A 39 3.70 7.76 0.29
N HIS A 40 3.28 8.25 -0.88
CA HIS A 40 3.12 9.68 -1.15
C HIS A 40 1.69 10.19 -0.83
N ARG A 41 0.85 9.34 -0.24
CA ARG A 41 -0.56 9.62 0.10
C ARG A 41 -0.84 9.56 1.60
N ILE A 42 0.20 9.37 2.41
CA ILE A 42 0.13 9.33 3.87
C ILE A 42 0.98 10.50 4.39
N ILE A 43 0.38 11.27 5.29
CA ILE A 43 1.02 12.38 5.98
C ILE A 43 1.15 11.95 7.42
N VAL A 44 2.38 11.88 7.92
CA VAL A 44 2.67 11.64 9.33
C VAL A 44 2.51 12.93 10.13
N ASN A 45 2.11 12.83 11.39
CA ASN A 45 1.94 14.00 12.26
C ASN A 45 3.30 14.50 12.82
N HIS A 46 3.32 15.69 13.42
CA HIS A 46 4.56 16.30 13.94
C HIS A 46 5.31 15.46 14.99
N ARG A 47 4.58 14.73 15.84
CA ARG A 47 5.21 13.87 16.85
C ARG A 47 5.97 12.72 16.18
N ALA A 48 5.31 12.04 15.25
CA ALA A 48 5.90 10.95 14.45
C ALA A 48 7.12 11.42 13.65
N VAL A 49 7.11 12.65 13.12
CA VAL A 49 8.29 13.24 12.47
C VAL A 49 9.44 13.41 13.46
N GLY A 50 9.17 13.88 14.68
CA GLY A 50 10.16 13.98 15.77
C GLY A 50 10.78 12.63 16.13
N ASP A 51 9.98 11.56 16.07
CA ASP A 51 10.41 10.17 16.29
C ASP A 51 11.04 9.51 15.03
N ASN A 52 11.26 10.27 13.96
CA ASN A 52 11.80 9.82 12.68
C ASN A 52 10.98 8.70 11.99
N VAL A 53 9.66 8.66 12.25
CA VAL A 53 8.73 7.74 11.60
C VAL A 53 8.39 8.22 10.20
N LYS A 54 8.58 7.35 9.21
CA LYS A 54 8.29 7.61 7.79
C LYS A 54 6.92 7.04 7.40
N PRO A 55 6.28 7.57 6.34
CA PRO A 55 5.07 6.97 5.77
C PRO A 55 5.20 5.48 5.46
N ASP A 56 6.37 5.04 4.98
CA ASP A 56 6.65 3.63 4.68
C ASP A 56 6.56 2.75 5.94
N ASP A 57 7.04 3.23 7.10
CA ASP A 57 6.99 2.49 8.37
C ASP A 57 5.53 2.24 8.78
N VAL A 58 4.69 3.26 8.65
CA VAL A 58 3.25 3.18 8.93
C VAL A 58 2.58 2.17 7.99
N ILE A 59 2.89 2.22 6.69
CA ILE A 59 2.33 1.28 5.71
C ILE A 59 2.74 -0.15 6.05
N GLN A 60 4.02 -0.38 6.33
CA GLN A 60 4.52 -1.71 6.67
C GLN A 60 3.89 -2.25 7.97
N GLN A 61 3.71 -1.39 8.98
CA GLN A 61 3.03 -1.77 10.22
C GLN A 61 1.58 -2.17 9.96
N LEU A 62 0.84 -1.40 9.16
CA LEU A 62 -0.54 -1.72 8.80
C LEU A 62 -0.65 -3.03 8.03
N LEU A 63 0.26 -3.27 7.07
CA LEU A 63 0.29 -4.52 6.30
C LEU A 63 0.53 -5.77 7.18
N LYS A 64 1.24 -5.62 8.31
CA LYS A 64 1.43 -6.71 9.29
C LYS A 64 0.18 -6.95 10.14
N GLN A 65 -0.65 -5.93 10.36
CA GLN A 65 -1.83 -6.03 11.21
C GLN A 65 -3.07 -6.54 10.47
N VAL A 66 -3.16 -6.29 9.16
CA VAL A 66 -4.29 -6.75 8.35
C VAL A 66 -4.06 -8.19 7.91
N ALA A 67 -4.89 -9.11 8.42
CA ALA A 67 -4.89 -10.53 8.05
C ALA A 67 -5.07 -10.73 6.54
N ALA A 68 -4.56 -11.85 6.01
CA ALA A 68 -4.85 -12.30 4.65
C ALA A 68 -6.29 -12.81 4.60
#